data_AF-A0A7G1ID05-F1
#
_entry.id   AF-A0A7G1ID05-F1
#
_cell.length_a   1.000
_cell.length_b   1.000
_cell.length_c   1.000
_cell.angle_alpha   90.00
_cell.angle_beta   90.00
_cell.angle_gamma   90.00
#
_symmetry.space_group_name_H-M   'P 1'
#
loop_
_entity.id
_entity.type
_entity.pdbx_description
1 polymer ?
#
loop_
_entity_poly.entity_id
_entity_poly.type
_entity_poly.pdbx_seq_one_letter_code
_entity_poly.pdbx_strand_id
1 'polypeptide(L)'
;MALFPGAGFAELAIRAGDEVGCATVAELTVIAPLLLPTAGAAQVQLVVSDEDASGRRSASMYSRAAQPDSAWTLHAEAVLAPGVLAPGTDLSVWPPAGAARLDVADAYERLAVRGYTYGPAFRGLRAMWQLGRRSSPRCRCPSTPAWTSADSASIR
;
A
#
# COMPACT_ATOMS: atom_id res chain seq x y z
N MET A 1 -8.54 -3.82 19.56
CA MET A 1 -7.74 -4.66 18.65
C MET A 1 -7.42 -3.85 17.42
N ALA A 2 -6.15 -3.85 17.02
CA ALA A 2 -5.65 -3.08 15.88
C ALA A 2 -4.99 -4.02 14.86
N LEU A 3 -4.83 -3.56 13.62
CA LEU A 3 -4.08 -4.29 12.60
C LEU A 3 -2.62 -3.81 12.62
N PHE A 4 -1.68 -4.74 12.56
CA PHE A 4 -0.28 -4.41 12.30
C PHE A 4 -0.13 -3.84 10.89
N PRO A 5 0.50 -2.66 10.72
CA PRO A 5 0.56 -2.00 9.43
C PRO A 5 1.36 -2.83 8.42
N GLY A 6 0.91 -2.88 7.17
CA GLY A 6 1.63 -3.58 6.10
C GLY A 6 3.07 -3.09 5.92
N ALA A 7 3.30 -1.77 6.08
CA ALA A 7 4.64 -1.17 6.06
C ALA A 7 5.54 -1.68 7.21
N GLY A 8 4.96 -2.17 8.31
CA GLY A 8 5.71 -2.80 9.38
C GLY A 8 6.34 -4.13 8.96
N PHE A 9 5.73 -4.89 8.03
CA PHE A 9 6.37 -6.09 7.48
C PHE A 9 7.57 -5.75 6.60
N ALA A 10 7.48 -4.65 5.84
CA ALA A 10 8.61 -4.15 5.06
C ALA A 10 9.77 -3.74 5.98
N GLU A 11 9.49 -3.03 7.08
CA GLU A 11 10.49 -2.67 8.08
C GLU A 11 11.18 -3.90 8.69
N LEU A 12 10.42 -4.92 9.08
CA LEU A 12 10.97 -6.17 9.62
C LEU A 12 11.86 -6.89 8.60
N ALA A 13 11.44 -6.92 7.33
CA ALA A 13 12.21 -7.52 6.24
C ALA A 13 13.51 -6.77 5.97
N ILE A 14 13.50 -5.43 5.93
CA ILE A 14 14.70 -4.59 5.80
C ILE A 14 15.65 -4.87 6.95
N ARG A 15 15.14 -4.83 8.19
CA ARG A 15 15.96 -5.04 9.39
C ARG A 15 16.63 -6.41 9.42
N ALA A 16 15.95 -7.47 8.97
CA ALA A 16 16.57 -8.79 8.85
C ALA A 16 17.54 -8.88 7.66
N GLY A 17 17.23 -8.20 6.56
CA GLY A 17 18.13 -8.04 5.42
C GLY A 17 19.47 -7.46 5.83
N ASP A 18 19.46 -6.41 6.66
CA ASP A 18 20.69 -5.79 7.17
C ASP A 18 21.57 -6.77 7.97
N GLU A 19 20.99 -7.70 8.74
CA GLU A 19 21.74 -8.73 9.50
C GLU A 19 22.42 -9.76 8.61
N VAL A 20 21.92 -9.97 7.39
CA VAL A 20 22.42 -10.98 6.45
C VAL A 20 23.06 -10.38 5.19
N GLY A 21 23.35 -9.07 5.21
CA GLY A 21 23.98 -8.37 4.09
C GLY A 21 23.09 -8.19 2.86
N CYS A 22 21.77 -8.35 2.99
CA CYS A 22 20.77 -8.21 1.93
C CYS A 22 19.87 -6.99 2.19
N ALA A 23 20.41 -5.78 2.01
CA ALA A 23 19.76 -4.52 2.36
C ALA A 23 18.53 -4.15 1.49
N THR A 24 18.24 -4.90 0.42
CA THR A 24 17.11 -4.63 -0.48
C THR A 24 16.02 -5.68 -0.34
N VAL A 25 14.78 -5.23 -0.11
CA VAL A 25 13.58 -6.06 -0.25
C VAL A 25 13.15 -6.05 -1.72
N ALA A 26 13.47 -7.12 -2.44
CA ALA A 26 13.14 -7.27 -3.85
C ALA A 26 11.64 -7.58 -4.07
N GLU A 27 11.03 -8.29 -3.13
CA GLU A 27 9.61 -8.63 -3.16
C GLU A 27 9.07 -8.77 -1.73
N LEU A 28 7.82 -8.39 -1.52
CA LEU A 28 7.09 -8.58 -0.27
C LEU A 28 5.62 -8.91 -0.59
N THR A 29 5.19 -10.08 -0.13
CA THR A 29 3.82 -10.57 -0.26
C THR A 29 3.19 -10.70 1.12
N VAL A 30 2.10 -9.97 1.37
CA VAL A 30 1.32 -10.08 2.61
C VAL A 30 0.21 -11.09 2.40
N ILE A 31 0.20 -12.14 3.22
CA ILE A 31 -0.65 -13.33 3.10
C ILE A 31 -1.83 -13.23 4.07
N ALA A 32 -1.58 -12.83 5.32
CA ALA A 32 -2.61 -12.74 6.35
C ALA A 32 -2.38 -11.55 7.28
N PRO A 33 -3.45 -10.89 7.75
CA PRO A 33 -3.34 -9.79 8.72
C PRO A 33 -2.75 -10.25 10.06
N LEU A 34 -1.88 -9.44 10.66
CA LEU A 34 -1.45 -9.61 12.05
C LEU A 34 -2.30 -8.71 12.96
N LEU A 35 -3.12 -9.32 13.81
CA LEU A 35 -3.96 -8.60 14.76
C LEU A 35 -3.19 -8.36 16.07
N LEU A 36 -3.14 -7.10 16.49
CA LEU A 36 -2.53 -6.67 17.75
C LEU A 36 -3.61 -6.61 18.84
N PRO A 37 -3.49 -7.44 19.89
CA PRO A 37 -4.48 -7.48 20.95
C PRO A 37 -4.45 -6.19 21.76
N THR A 38 -5.59 -5.80 22.35
CA THR A 38 -5.66 -4.61 23.22
C THR A 38 -4.87 -4.79 24.52
N ALA A 39 -4.68 -6.04 24.95
CA ALA A 39 -3.90 -6.42 26.12
C ALA A 39 -3.14 -7.73 25.84
N GLY A 40 -1.98 -7.90 26.46
CA GLY A 40 -1.07 -9.02 26.18
C GLY A 40 -0.10 -8.70 25.05
N ALA A 41 0.52 -9.74 24.49
CA ALA A 41 1.54 -9.62 23.45
C ALA A 41 1.36 -10.69 22.36
N ALA A 42 1.87 -10.38 21.17
CA ALA A 42 2.12 -11.36 20.12
C ALA A 42 3.63 -11.60 20.04
N GLN A 43 4.02 -12.86 19.90
CA GLN A 43 5.39 -13.22 19.54
C GLN A 43 5.50 -13.17 18.02
N VAL A 44 6.52 -12.47 17.52
CA VAL A 44 6.81 -12.37 16.08
C VAL A 44 8.12 -13.09 15.82
N GLN A 45 8.16 -13.91 14.77
CA GLN A 45 9.35 -14.59 14.32
C GLN A 45 9.54 -14.33 12.83
N LEU A 46 10.78 -14.00 12.47
CA LEU A 46 11.18 -13.86 11.09
C LEU A 46 12.27 -14.89 10.80
N VAL A 47 12.04 -15.72 9.79
CA VAL A 47 12.94 -16.79 9.37
C VAL A 47 13.53 -16.41 8.03
N VAL A 48 14.85 -16.37 7.94
CA VAL A 48 15.58 -16.08 6.70
C VAL A 48 16.28 -17.35 6.24
N SER A 49 16.15 -17.69 4.96
CA SER A 49 16.79 -18.85 4.38
C SER A 49 18.30 -18.66 4.19
N ASP A 50 18.96 -19.76 3.87
CA ASP A 50 20.27 -19.70 3.23
C ASP A 50 20.21 -18.95 1.91
N GLU A 51 21.40 -18.54 1.46
CA GLU A 51 21.60 -17.86 0.19
C GLU A 51 21.38 -18.81 -0.98
N ASP A 52 20.66 -18.35 -1.99
CA ASP A 52 20.58 -19.05 -3.27
C ASP A 52 21.78 -18.74 -4.17
N ALA A 53 21.83 -19.37 -5.36
CA ALA A 53 22.92 -19.17 -6.32
C ALA A 53 23.05 -17.73 -6.85
N SER A 54 22.05 -16.87 -6.64
CA SER A 54 22.03 -15.47 -7.06
C SER A 54 22.34 -14.49 -5.92
N GLY A 55 22.67 -14.99 -4.73
CA GLY A 55 22.92 -14.15 -3.56
C GLY A 55 21.65 -13.76 -2.80
N ARG A 56 20.47 -14.24 -3.21
CA ARG A 56 19.18 -13.83 -2.64
C ARG A 56 18.79 -14.79 -1.52
N ARG A 57 17.93 -14.29 -0.62
CA ARG A 57 17.41 -15.05 0.52
C ARG A 57 15.91 -14.87 0.61
N SER A 58 15.19 -15.96 0.86
CA SER A 58 13.77 -15.90 1.18
C SER A 58 13.60 -15.59 2.67
N ALA A 59 12.54 -14.87 2.99
CA ALA A 59 12.19 -14.47 4.35
C ALA A 59 10.71 -14.74 4.62
N SER A 60 10.39 -15.35 5.76
CA SER A 60 9.01 -15.68 6.15
C SER A 60 8.71 -15.15 7.56
N MET A 61 7.65 -14.35 7.68
CA MET A 61 7.25 -13.66 8.90
C MET A 61 6.02 -14.31 9.52
N TYR A 62 6.20 -14.81 10.74
CA TYR A 62 5.17 -15.48 11.50
C TYR A 62 4.83 -14.71 12.77
N SER A 63 3.62 -14.91 13.26
CA SER A 63 3.30 -14.55 14.63
C SER A 63 2.46 -15.62 15.32
N ARG A 64 2.49 -15.58 16.65
CA ARG A 64 1.54 -16.30 17.49
C ARG A 64 1.19 -15.47 18.71
N ALA A 65 0.07 -15.77 19.32
CA ALA A 65 -0.30 -15.17 20.58
C ALA A 65 0.66 -15.66 21.71
N ALA A 66 0.92 -14.82 22.73
CA ALA A 66 1.88 -15.13 23.79
C ALA A 66 1.36 -16.12 24.86
N GLN A 67 0.50 -17.07 24.46
CA GLN A 67 0.02 -18.17 25.30
C GLN A 67 0.75 -19.46 24.93
N PRO A 68 0.95 -20.37 25.91
CA PRO A 68 1.44 -21.73 25.64
C PRO A 68 0.65 -22.38 24.50
N ASP A 69 1.34 -23.12 23.64
CA ASP A 69 0.77 -23.92 22.55
C ASP A 69 0.02 -23.14 21.45
N SER A 70 0.13 -21.81 21.41
CA SER A 70 -0.43 -21.01 20.30
C SER A 70 0.24 -21.37 18.98
N ALA A 71 -0.59 -21.63 17.96
CA ALA A 71 -0.12 -21.94 16.61
C ALA A 71 0.47 -20.70 15.92
N TRP A 72 1.54 -20.90 15.15
CA TRP A 72 2.13 -19.88 14.31
C TRP A 72 1.28 -19.62 13.07
N THR A 73 1.08 -18.36 12.75
CA THR A 73 0.40 -17.90 11.53
C THR A 73 1.41 -17.20 10.64
N LEU A 74 1.48 -17.58 9.37
CA LEU A 74 2.28 -16.89 8.35
C LEU A 74 1.57 -15.61 7.92
N HIS A 75 2.25 -14.48 8.02
CA HIS A 75 1.69 -13.17 7.67
C HIS A 75 2.25 -12.60 6.39
N ALA A 76 3.55 -12.79 6.14
CA ALA A 76 4.20 -12.26 4.96
C ALA A 76 5.41 -13.09 4.56
N GLU A 77 5.68 -13.10 3.26
CA GLU A 77 6.88 -13.64 2.66
C GLU A 77 7.60 -12.51 1.92
N ALA A 78 8.92 -12.55 1.92
CA ALA A 78 9.74 -11.57 1.24
C ALA A 78 10.93 -12.24 0.55
N VAL A 79 11.48 -11.56 -0.46
CA VAL A 79 12.77 -11.92 -1.04
C VAL A 79 13.74 -10.78 -0.81
N LEU A 80 14.85 -11.10 -0.15
CA LEU A 80 15.93 -10.20 0.19
C LEU A 80 17.06 -10.36 -0.83
N ALA A 81 17.63 -9.24 -1.26
CA ALA A 81 18.69 -9.20 -2.25
C ALA A 81 19.86 -8.33 -1.79
N PRO A 82 21.09 -8.66 -2.20
CA PRO A 82 22.25 -7.83 -1.96
C PRO A 82 22.17 -6.53 -2.78
N GLY A 83 22.88 -5.51 -2.30
CA GLY A 83 23.01 -4.23 -2.97
C GLY A 83 21.99 -3.18 -2.54
N VAL A 84 22.20 -1.96 -3.03
CA VAL A 84 21.38 -0.78 -2.75
C VAL A 84 20.76 -0.30 -4.04
N LEU A 85 19.44 -0.07 -4.04
CA LEU A 85 18.75 0.51 -5.18
C LEU A 85 19.14 1.98 -5.37
N ALA A 86 19.49 2.36 -6.59
CA ALA A 86 19.69 3.76 -6.94
C ALA A 86 18.34 4.52 -6.89
N PRO A 87 18.30 5.76 -6.37
CA PRO A 87 17.08 6.56 -6.36
C PRO A 87 16.54 6.76 -7.78
N GLY A 88 15.28 6.39 -8.02
CA GLY A 88 14.65 6.47 -9.35
C GLY A 88 14.13 7.87 -9.74
N THR A 89 14.21 8.86 -8.85
CA THR A 89 13.74 10.23 -9.10
C THR A 89 14.63 11.23 -8.38
N ASP A 90 14.96 12.34 -9.05
CA ASP A 90 15.67 13.45 -8.43
C ASP A 90 14.72 14.21 -7.48
N LEU A 91 15.06 14.23 -6.20
CA LEU A 91 14.32 14.91 -5.14
C LEU A 91 15.00 16.20 -4.68
N SER A 92 16.00 16.69 -5.42
CA SER A 92 16.70 17.95 -5.11
C SER A 92 15.80 19.18 -5.23
N VAL A 93 14.75 19.11 -6.07
CA VAL A 93 13.72 20.15 -6.23
C VAL A 93 12.39 19.63 -5.70
N TRP A 94 11.86 20.27 -4.65
CA TRP A 94 10.62 19.87 -4.00
C TRP A 94 9.71 21.08 -3.65
N PRO A 95 8.40 21.06 -3.98
CA PRO A 95 7.70 20.02 -4.74
C PRO A 95 8.15 19.98 -6.21
N PRO A 96 7.96 18.86 -6.93
CA PRO A 96 8.34 18.75 -8.33
C PRO A 96 7.71 19.83 -9.20
N ALA A 97 8.45 20.34 -10.18
CA ALA A 97 7.96 21.38 -11.09
C ALA A 97 6.71 20.92 -11.85
N GLY A 98 5.69 21.77 -11.92
CA GLY A 98 4.40 21.44 -12.54
C GLY A 98 3.47 20.59 -11.67
N ALA A 99 3.82 20.29 -10.42
CA ALA A 99 2.93 19.61 -9.49
C ALA A 99 1.88 20.55 -8.89
N ALA A 100 0.61 20.15 -8.93
CA ALA A 100 -0.47 20.88 -8.27
C ALA A 100 -0.63 20.40 -6.82
N ARG A 101 -0.80 21.33 -5.88
CA ARG A 101 -1.07 20.97 -4.48
C ARG A 101 -2.52 20.48 -4.35
N LEU A 102 -2.71 19.39 -3.61
CA LEU A 102 -4.01 18.85 -3.26
C LEU A 102 -4.40 19.27 -1.84
N ASP A 103 -5.68 19.58 -1.64
CA ASP A 103 -6.24 19.78 -0.31
C ASP A 103 -6.43 18.44 0.41
N VAL A 104 -5.95 18.39 1.65
CA VAL A 104 -5.92 17.21 2.51
C VAL A 104 -6.49 17.48 3.90
N ALA A 105 -7.09 18.65 4.14
CA ALA A 105 -7.54 19.09 5.47
C ALA A 105 -8.52 18.11 6.14
N ASP A 106 -9.39 17.49 5.36
CA ASP A 106 -10.43 16.53 5.76
C ASP A 106 -10.09 15.07 5.34
N ALA A 107 -8.84 14.80 4.95
CA ALA A 107 -8.46 13.53 4.35
C ALA A 107 -8.72 12.33 5.29
N TYR A 108 -8.43 12.48 6.58
CA TYR A 108 -8.60 11.41 7.57
C TYR A 108 -10.08 11.20 7.94
N GLU A 109 -10.88 12.26 7.95
CA GLU A 109 -12.32 12.22 8.19
C GLU A 109 -13.01 11.45 7.05
N ARG A 110 -12.65 11.74 5.80
CA ARG A 110 -13.14 10.99 4.63
C ARG A 110 -12.72 9.51 4.65
N LEU A 111 -11.53 9.20 5.16
CA LEU A 111 -11.07 7.82 5.33
C LEU A 111 -11.84 7.10 6.44
N ALA A 112 -12.14 7.78 7.55
CA ALA A 112 -12.92 7.24 8.65
C ALA A 112 -14.35 6.84 8.22
N VAL A 113 -15.01 7.65 7.39
CA VAL A 113 -16.33 7.30 6.80
C VAL A 113 -16.29 6.00 5.99
N ARG A 114 -15.11 5.62 5.47
CA ARG A 114 -14.88 4.37 4.72
C ARG A 114 -14.37 3.22 5.60
N GLY A 115 -14.35 3.40 6.93
CA GLY A 115 -13.89 2.39 7.90
C GLY A 115 -12.40 2.46 8.25
N TYR A 116 -11.63 3.36 7.64
CA TYR A 116 -10.19 3.53 7.93
C TYR A 116 -9.98 4.53 9.07
N THR A 117 -10.00 4.02 10.30
CA THR A 117 -9.83 4.84 11.50
C THR A 117 -8.36 4.92 11.90
N TYR A 118 -7.65 5.93 11.38
CA TYR A 118 -6.27 6.20 11.75
C TYR A 118 -6.16 6.97 13.07
N GLY A 119 -5.43 6.40 14.04
CA GLY A 119 -5.08 7.05 15.29
C GLY A 119 -3.99 8.13 15.12
N PRO A 120 -3.70 8.93 16.17
CA PRO A 120 -2.79 10.08 16.07
C PRO A 120 -1.40 9.75 15.50
N ALA A 121 -0.84 8.58 15.83
CA ALA A 121 0.46 8.13 15.32
C ALA A 121 0.50 7.91 13.79
N PHE A 122 -0.66 7.68 13.16
CA PHE A 122 -0.79 7.45 11.72
C PHE A 122 -1.37 8.66 10.98
N ARG A 123 -1.59 9.78 11.68
CA ARG A 123 -2.09 11.04 11.11
C ARG A 123 -0.96 11.98 10.66
N GLY A 124 0.01 11.45 9.92
CA GLY A 124 1.22 12.16 9.49
C GLY A 124 1.11 12.98 8.19
N LEU A 125 0.01 12.88 7.44
CA LEU A 125 -0.16 13.59 6.17
C LEU A 125 -0.29 15.11 6.40
N ARG A 126 0.67 15.88 5.87
CA ARG A 126 0.70 17.36 5.98
C ARG A 126 0.40 18.09 4.69
N ALA A 127 0.83 17.52 3.57
CA ALA A 127 0.62 18.06 2.24
C ALA A 127 0.76 16.95 1.20
N MET A 128 0.07 17.10 0.08
CA MET A 128 0.14 16.19 -1.05
C MET A 128 0.20 17.02 -2.33
N TRP A 129 1.02 16.58 -3.28
CA TRP A 129 1.14 17.19 -4.60
C TRP A 129 0.89 16.12 -5.65
N GLN A 130 0.25 16.52 -6.73
CA GLN A 130 -0.03 15.66 -7.87
C GLN A 130 0.77 16.15 -9.08
N LEU A 131 1.69 15.32 -9.55
CA LEU A 131 2.44 15.53 -10.78
C LEU A 131 1.84 14.65 -11.87
N GLY A 132 1.03 15.24 -12.76
CA GLY A 132 0.32 14.54 -13.82
C GLY A 132 -0.93 13.74 -13.40
N ARG A 133 -1.74 13.36 -14.42
CA ARG A 133 -3.01 12.58 -14.47
C ARG A 133 -4.30 13.41 -14.31
N ARG A 134 -5.35 13.30 -15.15
CA ARG A 134 -5.87 12.28 -16.09
C ARG A 134 -6.38 13.01 -17.36
N SER A 135 -6.10 12.52 -18.57
CA SER A 135 -6.84 12.96 -19.77
C SER A 135 -8.31 12.58 -19.60
N SER A 136 -9.21 13.55 -19.49
CA SER A 136 -10.65 13.28 -19.50
C SER A 136 -11.03 12.58 -20.82
N PRO A 137 -11.86 11.52 -20.84
CA PRO A 137 -12.36 11.02 -22.10
C PRO A 137 -13.22 12.11 -22.72
N ARG A 138 -12.80 12.61 -23.88
CA ARG A 138 -13.61 13.54 -24.66
C ARG A 138 -14.74 12.73 -25.31
N CYS A 139 -15.85 12.53 -24.61
CA CYS A 139 -17.06 12.05 -25.25
C CYS A 139 -17.57 13.16 -26.18
N ARG A 140 -17.33 13.03 -27.49
CA ARG A 140 -18.23 13.63 -28.47
C ARG A 140 -19.48 12.77 -28.48
N CYS A 141 -20.63 13.31 -28.06
CA CYS A 141 -21.89 12.77 -28.56
C CYS A 141 -21.82 12.82 -30.10
N PRO A 142 -22.12 11.73 -30.82
CA PRO A 142 -22.49 11.87 -32.21
C PRO A 142 -23.64 12.87 -32.29
N SER A 143 -23.55 13.82 -33.21
CA SER A 143 -24.61 14.77 -33.52
C SER A 143 -25.91 14.02 -33.74
N THR A 144 -26.97 14.55 -33.14
CA THR A 144 -28.38 14.14 -33.14
C THR A 144 -28.80 13.26 -34.34
N PRO A 145 -29.56 12.17 -34.14
CA PRO A 145 -30.26 11.56 -35.27
C PRO A 145 -31.27 12.57 -35.82
N ALA A 146 -31.20 12.80 -37.13
CA ALA A 146 -32.21 13.54 -37.86
C ALA A 146 -33.56 12.81 -37.74
N TRP A 147 -34.43 13.29 -36.87
CA TRP A 147 -35.86 13.03 -36.99
C TRP A 147 -36.42 14.11 -37.92
N THR A 148 -36.46 13.80 -39.21
CA THR A 148 -37.38 14.49 -40.13
C THR A 148 -38.80 14.00 -39.83
N SER A 149 -39.68 14.96 -39.57
CA SER A 149 -41.11 14.80 -39.33
C SER A 149 -41.80 13.90 -40.36
N ALA A 150 -42.72 13.05 -39.89
CA ALA A 150 -43.92 12.69 -40.64
C ALA A 150 -45.06 12.33 -39.69
N ASP A 151 -46.15 13.08 -39.85
CA ASP A 151 -47.56 12.71 -39.69
C ASP A 151 -48.17 12.31 -38.34
N SER A 152 -48.92 13.28 -37.79
CA SER A 152 -50.34 13.20 -37.49
C SER A 152 -51.03 11.83 -37.62
N ALA A 153 -51.51 11.30 -36.49
CA ALA A 153 -52.85 10.72 -36.37
C ALA A 153 -53.25 10.59 -34.90
N SER A 154 -54.25 11.38 -34.47
CA SER A 154 -55.12 11.01 -33.35
C SER A 154 -55.86 9.72 -33.68
N ILE A 155 -56.11 8.88 -32.68
CA ILE A 155 -57.39 8.21 -32.44
C ILE A 155 -57.52 8.05 -30.92
N ARG A 156 -58.78 8.13 -30.49
CA ARG A 156 -59.36 8.25 -29.14
C ARG A 156 -59.00 7.12 -28.19
#